data_AF-A0A3D2GAV0-F1
#
_entry.id   AF-A0A3D2GAV0-F1
#
_cell.length_a   1.000
_cell.length_b   1.000
_cell.length_c   1.000
_cell.angle_alpha   90.00
_cell.angle_beta   90.00
_cell.angle_gamma   90.00
#
_symmetry.space_group_name_H-M   'P 1'
#
loop_
_entity.id
_entity.type
_entity.pdbx_description
1 polymer ?
#
loop_
_entity_poly.entity_id
_entity_poly.type
_entity_poly.pdbx_seq_one_letter_code
_entity_poly.pdbx_strand_id
1 'polypeptide(L)'
;MKIRNKQSGTLSKILNICIVLLTCIITIEAMFIADYTFDLSNNGKRAIVFLQYIQQQEYEKCLNYYYTNEALGVKPDEDLQECYAVAQYYEAAYQYRVYVDQGKDTQADKAHERMEEAASRMGELAPVRDRIDRILQ
;
A
#
# COMPACT_ATOMS: atom_id res chain seq x y z
N MET A 1 -30.37 -28.91 -52.14
CA MET A 1 -30.32 -29.05 -50.66
C MET A 1 -28.89 -29.06 -50.05
N LYS A 2 -27.84 -28.61 -50.78
CA LYS A 2 -26.43 -28.77 -50.35
C LYS A 2 -25.79 -27.52 -49.70
N ILE A 3 -26.40 -26.34 -49.89
CA ILE A 3 -25.82 -25.03 -49.48
C ILE A 3 -26.08 -24.73 -47.99
N ARG A 4 -27.24 -25.17 -47.46
CA ARG A 4 -27.67 -24.94 -46.07
C ARG A 4 -26.76 -25.59 -45.02
N ASN A 5 -26.26 -26.81 -45.28
CA ASN A 5 -25.36 -27.53 -44.37
C ASN A 5 -23.96 -26.91 -44.28
N LYS A 6 -23.43 -26.35 -45.38
CA LYS A 6 -22.10 -25.74 -45.41
C LYS A 6 -22.06 -24.40 -44.64
N GLN A 7 -23.13 -23.60 -44.76
CA GLN A 7 -23.27 -22.35 -44.03
C GLN A 7 -23.44 -22.56 -42.52
N SER A 8 -24.22 -23.58 -42.12
CA SER A 8 -24.40 -23.98 -40.72
C SER A 8 -23.08 -24.41 -40.07
N GLY A 9 -22.25 -25.20 -40.77
CA GLY A 9 -20.97 -25.66 -40.25
C GLY A 9 -19.94 -24.55 -40.08
N THR A 10 -19.92 -23.55 -40.96
CA THR A 10 -19.05 -22.37 -40.82
C THR A 10 -19.51 -21.47 -39.68
N LEU A 11 -20.82 -21.26 -39.51
CA LEU A 11 -21.38 -20.46 -38.42
C LEU A 11 -21.07 -21.08 -37.04
N SER A 12 -21.22 -22.40 -36.90
CA SER A 12 -20.86 -23.10 -35.66
C SER A 12 -19.37 -23.00 -35.33
N LYS A 13 -18.48 -22.99 -36.33
CA LYS A 13 -17.03 -22.80 -36.11
C LYS A 13 -16.72 -21.38 -35.61
N ILE A 14 -17.33 -20.36 -36.21
CA ILE A 14 -17.18 -18.97 -35.79
C ILE A 14 -17.69 -18.80 -34.35
N LEU A 15 -18.87 -19.34 -34.05
CA LEU A 15 -19.46 -19.28 -32.71
C LEU A 15 -18.54 -19.94 -31.66
N ASN A 16 -17.98 -21.11 -31.96
CA ASN A 16 -17.04 -21.77 -31.03
C ASN A 16 -15.76 -20.94 -30.81
N ILE A 17 -15.23 -20.30 -31.85
CA ILE A 17 -14.07 -19.41 -31.71
C ILE A 17 -14.43 -18.21 -30.83
N CYS A 18 -15.59 -17.59 -31.04
CA CYS A 18 -16.07 -16.50 -30.20
C CYS A 18 -16.23 -16.92 -28.75
N ILE A 19 -16.79 -18.10 -28.49
CA ILE A 19 -16.92 -18.64 -27.13
C ILE A 19 -15.54 -18.80 -26.49
N VAL A 20 -14.57 -19.43 -27.17
CA VAL A 20 -13.22 -19.61 -26.63
C VAL A 20 -12.56 -18.27 -26.30
N LEU A 21 -12.67 -17.27 -27.18
CA LEU A 21 -12.12 -15.94 -26.95
C LEU A 21 -12.77 -15.25 -25.75
N LEU A 22 -14.10 -15.32 -25.64
CA LEU A 22 -14.82 -14.75 -24.50
C LEU A 22 -14.43 -15.44 -23.19
N THR A 23 -14.29 -16.77 -23.19
CA THR A 23 -13.81 -17.51 -22.02
C THR A 23 -12.41 -17.07 -21.62
N CYS A 24 -11.50 -16.87 -22.59
CA CYS A 24 -10.15 -16.37 -22.32
C CYS A 24 -10.18 -14.97 -21.66
N ILE A 25 -10.99 -14.04 -22.18
CA ILE A 25 -11.11 -12.69 -21.62
C ILE A 25 -11.61 -12.76 -20.17
N ILE A 26 -12.71 -13.51 -19.93
CA ILE A 26 -13.28 -13.66 -18.58
C ILE A 26 -12.26 -14.28 -17.61
N THR A 27 -11.48 -15.27 -18.04
CA THR A 27 -10.46 -15.86 -17.17
C THR A 27 -9.34 -14.89 -16.81
N ILE A 28 -8.94 -14.00 -17.73
CA ILE A 28 -7.93 -12.97 -17.45
C ILE A 28 -8.49 -11.96 -16.45
N GLU A 29 -9.70 -11.46 -16.66
CA GLU A 29 -10.34 -10.52 -15.71
C GLU A 29 -10.51 -11.14 -14.32
N ALA A 30 -10.91 -12.41 -14.24
CA ALA A 30 -11.02 -13.12 -12.97
C ALA A 30 -9.68 -13.23 -12.22
N MET A 31 -8.57 -13.43 -12.94
CA MET A 31 -7.23 -13.43 -12.33
C MET A 31 -6.87 -12.05 -11.76
N PHE A 32 -7.12 -10.97 -12.51
CA PHE A 32 -6.88 -9.61 -12.03
C PHE A 32 -7.69 -9.27 -10.78
N ILE A 33 -8.96 -9.66 -10.73
CA ILE A 33 -9.81 -9.47 -9.54
C ILE A 33 -9.28 -10.30 -8.37
N ALA A 34 -8.88 -11.55 -8.60
CA ALA A 34 -8.33 -12.40 -7.55
C ALA A 34 -7.05 -11.81 -6.94
N ASP A 35 -6.12 -11.33 -7.78
CA ASP A 35 -4.88 -10.67 -7.33
C ASP A 35 -5.20 -9.40 -6.52
N TYR A 36 -6.09 -8.54 -7.02
CA TYR A 36 -6.49 -7.32 -6.33
C TYR A 36 -7.14 -7.60 -4.96
N THR A 37 -8.06 -8.58 -4.91
CA THR A 37 -8.72 -8.96 -3.63
C THR A 37 -7.74 -9.60 -2.64
N PHE A 38 -6.75 -10.34 -3.13
CA PHE A 38 -5.69 -10.91 -2.29
C PHE A 38 -4.79 -9.83 -1.70
N ASP A 39 -4.37 -8.86 -2.52
CA ASP A 39 -3.56 -7.73 -2.08
C ASP A 39 -4.31 -6.88 -1.05
N LEU A 40 -5.58 -6.52 -1.30
CA LEU A 40 -6.41 -5.78 -0.35
C LEU A 40 -6.56 -6.53 0.99
N SER A 41 -6.77 -7.84 0.94
CA SER A 41 -6.88 -8.68 2.15
C SER A 41 -5.58 -8.71 2.96
N ASN A 42 -4.43 -8.80 2.28
CA ASN A 42 -3.13 -8.81 2.95
C ASN A 42 -2.76 -7.44 3.48
N ASN A 43 -2.97 -6.37 2.71
CA ASN A 43 -2.68 -5.02 3.14
C ASN A 43 -3.57 -4.61 4.30
N GLY A 44 -4.87 -4.93 4.27
CA GLY A 44 -5.76 -4.73 5.42
C GLY A 44 -5.25 -5.42 6.70
N LYS A 45 -4.77 -6.67 6.60
CA LYS A 45 -4.13 -7.35 7.75
C LYS A 45 -2.88 -6.64 8.25
N ARG A 46 -2.03 -6.16 7.34
CA ARG A 46 -0.81 -5.40 7.70
C ARG A 46 -1.18 -4.07 8.36
N ALA A 47 -2.16 -3.35 7.82
CA ALA A 47 -2.65 -2.10 8.37
C ALA A 47 -3.21 -2.29 9.80
N ILE A 48 -3.97 -3.36 10.06
CA ILE A 48 -4.44 -3.70 11.42
C ILE A 48 -3.26 -3.87 12.40
N VAL A 49 -2.19 -4.55 11.99
CA VAL A 49 -0.98 -4.71 12.82
C VAL A 49 -0.31 -3.36 13.10
N PHE A 50 -0.20 -2.49 12.08
CA PHE A 50 0.30 -1.13 12.27
C PHE A 50 -0.56 -0.32 13.24
N LEU A 51 -1.88 -0.32 13.05
CA LEU A 51 -2.81 0.41 13.89
C LEU A 51 -2.73 -0.07 15.33
N GLN A 52 -2.55 -1.37 15.57
CA GLN A 52 -2.31 -1.89 16.92
C GLN A 52 -1.05 -1.28 17.55
N TYR A 53 0.08 -1.23 16.82
CA TYR A 53 1.30 -0.61 17.33
C TYR A 53 1.11 0.90 17.57
N ILE A 54 0.43 1.61 16.67
CA ILE A 54 0.11 3.04 16.81
C ILE A 54 -0.77 3.31 18.03
N GLN A 55 -1.77 2.46 18.29
CA GLN A 55 -2.62 2.56 19.47
C GLN A 55 -1.79 2.37 20.74
N GLN A 56 -0.90 1.38 20.74
CA GLN A 56 -0.01 1.05 21.86
C GLN A 56 1.19 2.00 22.01
N GLN A 57 1.37 2.98 21.12
CA GLN A 57 2.51 3.91 21.08
C GLN A 57 3.85 3.22 20.85
N GLU A 58 3.84 2.03 20.24
CA GLU A 58 5.04 1.25 19.93
C GLU A 58 5.59 1.64 18.55
N TYR A 59 5.90 2.91 18.36
CA TYR A 59 6.28 3.48 17.05
C TYR A 59 7.57 2.87 16.48
N GLU A 60 8.47 2.39 17.33
CA GLU A 60 9.65 1.62 16.91
C GLU A 60 9.28 0.32 16.18
N LYS A 61 8.19 -0.34 16.63
CA LYS A 61 7.68 -1.54 15.96
C LYS A 61 7.01 -1.18 14.63
N CYS A 62 6.34 -0.03 14.54
CA CYS A 62 5.86 0.50 13.26
C CYS A 62 7.02 0.68 12.27
N LEU A 63 8.12 1.29 12.71
CA LEU A 63 9.30 1.52 11.86
C LEU A 63 9.97 0.22 11.41
N ASN A 64 10.17 -0.73 12.33
CA ASN A 64 10.72 -2.04 11.98
C ASN A 64 9.82 -2.80 10.99
N TYR A 65 8.50 -2.73 11.22
CA TYR A 65 7.53 -3.39 10.36
C TYR A 65 7.41 -2.75 8.98
N TYR A 66 7.57 -1.42 8.90
CA TYR A 66 7.68 -0.67 7.65
C TYR A 66 8.87 -1.18 6.81
N TYR A 67 10.08 -1.19 7.37
CA TYR A 67 11.25 -1.67 6.63
C TYR A 67 11.17 -3.15 6.28
N THR A 68 10.56 -3.97 7.13
CA THR A 68 10.29 -5.38 6.82
C THR A 68 9.40 -5.49 5.57
N ASN A 69 8.35 -4.69 5.47
CA ASN A 69 7.46 -4.71 4.32
C ASN A 69 8.14 -4.17 3.05
N GLU A 70 8.95 -3.11 3.16
CA GLU A 70 9.74 -2.61 2.04
C GLU A 70 10.72 -3.68 1.51
N ALA A 71 11.44 -4.36 2.41
CA ALA A 71 12.36 -5.43 2.06
C ALA A 71 11.65 -6.62 1.38
N LEU A 72 10.39 -6.87 1.74
CA LEU A 72 9.53 -7.88 1.12
C LEU A 72 8.87 -7.42 -0.18
N GLY A 73 9.09 -6.17 -0.62
CA GLY A 73 8.50 -5.62 -1.84
C GLY A 73 6.99 -5.47 -1.80
N VAL A 74 6.42 -5.26 -0.60
CA VAL A 74 4.98 -5.13 -0.40
C VAL A 74 4.49 -3.84 -1.08
N LYS A 75 3.45 -3.96 -1.89
CA LYS A 75 2.78 -2.81 -2.52
C LYS A 75 1.66 -2.32 -1.61
N PRO A 76 1.79 -1.16 -0.95
CA PRO A 76 0.78 -0.69 -0.02
C PRO A 76 -0.41 -0.08 -0.76
N ASP A 77 -1.61 -0.40 -0.29
CA ASP A 77 -2.83 0.35 -0.58
C ASP A 77 -2.88 1.63 0.28
N GLU A 78 -3.96 2.39 0.16
CA GLU A 78 -4.12 3.70 0.80
C GLU A 78 -3.96 3.62 2.34
N ASP A 79 -4.70 2.73 2.99
CA ASP A 79 -4.65 2.55 4.46
C ASP A 79 -3.24 2.16 4.94
N LEU A 80 -2.55 1.26 4.22
CA LEU A 80 -1.20 0.85 4.58
C LEU A 80 -0.18 1.97 4.29
N GLN A 81 -0.42 2.82 3.29
CA GLN A 81 0.41 4.01 3.03
C GLN A 81 0.30 5.03 4.15
N GLU A 82 -0.89 5.29 4.68
CA GLU A 82 -1.05 6.18 5.84
C GLU A 82 -0.28 5.63 7.05
N CYS A 83 -0.34 4.32 7.29
CA CYS A 83 0.42 3.65 8.34
C CYS A 83 1.95 3.78 8.14
N TYR A 84 2.42 3.69 6.90
CA TYR A 84 3.84 3.91 6.56
C TYR A 84 4.26 5.35 6.79
N ALA A 85 3.39 6.31 6.45
CA ALA A 85 3.63 7.72 6.72
C ALA A 85 3.82 7.99 8.21
N VAL A 86 3.06 7.30 9.09
CA VAL A 86 3.27 7.39 10.55
C VAL A 86 4.66 6.89 10.97
N ALA A 87 5.10 5.75 10.43
CA ALA A 87 6.43 5.21 10.73
C ALA A 87 7.56 6.13 10.26
N GLN A 88 7.42 6.70 9.06
CA GLN A 88 8.38 7.65 8.49
C GLN A 88 8.39 8.97 9.25
N TYR A 89 7.23 9.44 9.72
CA TYR A 89 7.14 10.62 10.57
C TYR A 89 7.91 10.41 11.88
N TYR A 90 7.70 9.26 12.54
CA TYR A 90 8.42 8.90 13.76
C TYR A 90 9.95 8.88 13.55
N GLU A 91 10.41 8.26 12.47
CA GLU A 91 11.84 8.23 12.14
C GLU A 91 12.42 9.64 11.93
N ALA A 92 11.73 10.46 11.15
CA ALA A 92 12.16 11.83 10.86
C ALA A 92 12.14 12.71 12.11
N ALA A 93 11.14 12.56 12.98
CA ALA A 93 11.04 13.26 14.26
C ALA A 93 12.17 12.88 15.21
N TYR A 94 12.48 11.59 15.30
CA TYR A 94 13.62 11.12 16.09
C TYR A 94 14.95 11.69 15.57
N GLN A 95 15.17 11.65 14.25
CA GLN A 95 16.37 12.21 13.63
C GLN A 95 16.47 13.72 13.82
N TYR A 96 15.36 14.44 13.71
CA TYR A 96 15.29 15.88 13.98
C TYR A 96 15.78 16.18 15.38
N ARG A 97 15.24 15.49 16.40
CA ARG A 97 15.64 15.66 17.80
C ARG A 97 17.13 15.44 18.00
N VAL A 98 17.65 14.34 17.46
CA VAL A 98 19.08 14.01 17.52
C VAL A 98 19.95 15.09 16.88
N TYR A 99 19.54 15.66 15.75
CA TYR A 99 20.32 16.70 15.08
C TYR A 99 20.26 18.05 15.79
N VAL A 100 19.11 18.42 16.34
CA VAL A 100 18.97 19.62 17.18
C VAL A 100 19.89 19.52 18.40
N ASP A 101 19.89 18.39 19.09
CA ASP A 101 20.74 18.19 20.28
C ASP A 101 22.24 18.20 19.95
N GLN A 102 22.59 17.89 18.70
CA GLN A 102 23.98 17.93 18.20
C GLN A 102 24.38 19.30 17.60
N GLY A 103 23.47 20.28 17.55
CA GLY A 103 23.71 21.58 16.89
C GLY A 103 23.94 21.46 15.38
N LYS A 104 23.33 20.46 14.74
CA LYS A 104 23.46 20.17 13.30
C LYS A 104 22.27 20.75 12.52
N ASP A 105 22.22 22.08 12.45
CA ASP A 105 21.05 22.82 11.96
C ASP A 105 20.61 22.39 10.55
N THR A 106 21.55 22.23 9.60
CA THR A 106 21.20 21.80 8.23
C THR A 106 20.59 20.39 8.19
N GLN A 107 21.04 19.48 9.04
CA GLN A 107 20.49 18.13 9.10
C GLN A 107 19.15 18.11 9.84
N ALA A 108 18.99 18.97 10.85
CA ALA A 108 17.72 19.19 11.53
C ALA A 108 16.67 19.70 10.54
N ASP A 109 16.98 20.73 9.74
CA ASP A 109 16.05 21.27 8.74
C ASP A 109 15.59 20.20 7.74
N LYS A 110 16.52 19.35 7.27
CA LYS A 110 16.19 18.23 6.37
C LYS A 110 15.36 17.13 7.04
N ALA A 111 15.55 16.91 8.33
CA ALA A 111 14.72 15.97 9.08
C ALA A 111 13.32 16.55 9.28
N HIS A 112 13.21 17.84 9.58
CA HIS A 112 11.95 18.54 9.71
C HIS A 112 11.16 18.57 8.39
N GLU A 113 11.83 18.78 7.25
CA GLU A 113 11.17 18.70 5.94
C GLU A 113 10.57 17.31 5.68
N ARG A 114 11.30 16.24 6.03
CA ARG A 114 10.79 14.86 5.95
C ARG A 114 9.64 14.59 6.91
N MET A 115 9.63 15.23 8.08
CA MET A 115 8.48 15.18 9.00
C MET A 115 7.24 15.78 8.33
N GLU A 116 7.36 16.98 7.75
CA GLU A 116 6.22 17.64 7.07
C GLU A 116 5.72 16.84 5.85
N GLU A 117 6.64 16.29 5.06
CA GLU A 117 6.28 15.42 3.93
C GLU A 117 5.54 14.17 4.41
N ALA A 118 6.04 13.49 5.44
CA ALA A 118 5.37 12.34 6.02
C ALA A 118 4.00 12.73 6.60
N ALA A 119 3.91 13.85 7.33
CA ALA A 119 2.66 14.35 7.91
C ALA A 119 1.58 14.60 6.85
N SER A 120 1.97 15.13 5.68
CA SER A 120 1.04 15.37 4.56
C SER A 120 0.41 14.08 4.02
N ARG A 121 1.06 12.92 4.23
CA ARG A 121 0.62 11.60 3.76
C ARG A 121 -0.05 10.76 4.86
N MET A 122 -0.19 11.28 6.09
CA MET A 122 -0.81 10.53 7.18
C MET A 122 -2.34 10.45 7.08
N GLY A 123 -2.98 11.28 6.25
CA GLY A 123 -4.43 11.23 6.01
C GLY A 123 -5.25 11.20 7.31
N GLU A 124 -6.04 10.14 7.53
CA GLU A 124 -6.87 9.99 8.74
C GLU A 124 -6.03 9.85 10.03
N LEU A 125 -4.78 9.41 9.91
CA LEU A 125 -3.84 9.27 11.02
C LEU A 125 -3.09 10.56 11.37
N ALA A 126 -3.41 11.69 10.75
CA ALA A 126 -2.80 12.99 11.09
C ALA A 126 -2.78 13.33 12.61
N PRO A 127 -3.81 13.02 13.43
CA PRO A 127 -3.78 13.26 14.88
C PRO A 127 -2.70 12.45 15.64
N VAL A 128 -2.14 11.40 15.04
CA VAL A 128 -1.05 10.61 15.64
C VAL A 128 0.24 11.42 15.73
N ARG A 129 0.43 12.41 14.85
CA ARG A 129 1.58 13.32 14.85
C ARG A 129 1.82 13.93 16.22
N ASP A 130 0.79 14.56 16.78
CA ASP A 130 0.89 15.24 18.07
C ASP A 130 1.20 14.27 19.22
N ARG A 131 0.90 12.97 19.07
CA ARG A 131 1.28 11.95 20.06
C ARG A 131 2.77 11.62 19.96
N ILE A 132 3.29 11.48 18.75
CA ILE A 132 4.71 11.23 18.49
C ILE A 132 5.55 12.40 19.00
N ASP A 133 5.16 13.64 18.69
CA ASP A 133 5.87 14.84 19.11
C ASP A 133 5.97 14.92 20.64
N ARG A 134 4.91 14.57 21.37
CA ARG A 134 4.92 14.54 22.84
C ARG A 134 5.87 13.51 23.45
N ILE A 135 6.18 12.42 22.74
CA ILE A 135 7.09 11.38 23.23
C ILE A 135 8.55 11.77 22.98
N LEU A 136 8.81 12.51 21.90
CA LEU A 136 10.16 12.87 21.46
C LEU A 136 10.62 14.26 21.92
N GLN A 137 9.72 15.06 22.50
CA GLN A 137 10.03 16.30 23.23
C GLN A 137 10.86 16.03 24.49
#